data_AF-A0A8S4FLI7-F1
#
_entry.id   AF-A0A8S4FLI7-F1
#
_cell.length_a   1.000
_cell.length_b   1.000
_cell.length_c   1.000
_cell.angle_alpha   90.00
_cell.angle_beta   90.00
_cell.angle_gamma   90.00
#
_symmetry.space_group_name_H-M   'P 1'
#
loop_
_entity.id
_entity.type
_entity.pdbx_description
1 polymer ?
#
loop_
_entity_poly.entity_id
_entity_poly.type
_entity_poly.pdbx_seq_one_letter_code
_entity_poly.pdbx_strand_id
1 'polypeptide(L)'
;MVTIIKNQLLKHLSRFTKNLSPEQISLSALRGSGELHDLTLDEDLLTDLLELPGWLRLTSARCNRATFRIQWTKLKTVPIVLNLDEVHIALEVCEEPRPINSEAGAGMAMPGKYSYIHKVIDGISVAVNQVTIDFCCDAFSSSVQISRVTVESRTPEGRKGDLRLTRIKSPDTGQLLIFKELEWQSARIEAKAKGAASANLPPLRLLLGTALCRIVIKKRLSGMAYSFIHLVSEI
;
A
#
# COMPACT_ATOMS: atom_id res chain seq x y z
N MET A 1 3.57 15.43 -23.70
CA MET A 1 3.79 15.37 -22.22
C MET A 1 2.77 14.48 -21.51
N VAL A 2 1.46 14.63 -21.75
CA VAL A 2 0.40 13.79 -21.11
C VAL A 2 0.58 12.28 -21.40
N THR A 3 0.93 11.91 -22.64
CA THR A 3 1.18 10.51 -23.04
C THR A 3 2.36 9.87 -22.31
N ILE A 4 3.38 10.65 -21.96
CA ILE A 4 4.57 10.16 -21.24
C ILE A 4 4.19 9.83 -19.79
N ILE A 5 3.45 10.72 -19.13
CA ILE A 5 2.99 10.52 -17.74
C ILE A 5 2.03 9.33 -17.67
N LYS A 6 1.14 9.19 -18.66
CA LYS A 6 0.27 8.01 -18.83
C LYS A 6 1.08 6.72 -18.83
N ASN A 7 2.06 6.62 -19.73
CA ASN A 7 2.87 5.40 -19.86
C ASN A 7 3.73 5.12 -18.62
N GLN A 8 4.29 6.16 -17.98
CA GLN A 8 5.07 5.99 -16.76
C GLN A 8 4.21 5.52 -15.59
N LEU A 9 3.01 6.07 -15.41
CA LEU A 9 2.08 5.65 -14.37
C LEU A 9 1.62 4.21 -14.59
N LEU A 10 1.25 3.85 -15.82
CA LEU A 10 0.81 2.50 -16.16
C LEU A 10 1.91 1.47 -15.94
N LYS A 11 3.13 1.76 -16.38
CA LYS A 11 4.30 0.91 -16.12
C LYS A 11 4.60 0.78 -14.63
N HIS A 12 4.36 1.83 -13.85
CA HIS A 12 4.56 1.77 -12.41
C HIS A 12 3.50 0.88 -11.75
N LEU A 13 2.22 1.05 -12.08
CA LEU A 13 1.13 0.25 -11.53
C LEU A 13 1.23 -1.23 -11.93
N SER A 14 1.61 -1.52 -13.19
CA SER A 14 1.72 -2.91 -13.68
C SER A 14 2.85 -3.70 -13.00
N ARG A 15 3.84 -3.03 -12.39
CA ARG A 15 4.92 -3.73 -11.66
C ARG A 15 4.43 -4.40 -10.39
N PHE A 16 3.33 -3.95 -9.81
CA PHE A 16 2.78 -4.53 -8.58
C PHE A 16 1.96 -5.78 -8.82
N THR A 17 1.77 -6.19 -10.07
CA THR A 17 0.89 -7.29 -10.47
C THR A 17 1.63 -8.26 -11.38
N LYS A 18 1.58 -9.54 -11.07
CA LYS A 18 2.19 -10.60 -11.89
C LYS A 18 1.43 -10.88 -13.19
N ASN A 19 0.13 -10.59 -13.20
CA ASN A 19 -0.79 -11.01 -14.27
C ASN A 19 -1.46 -9.86 -15.03
N LEU A 20 -0.91 -8.64 -14.98
CA LEU A 20 -1.38 -7.53 -15.83
C LEU A 20 -0.35 -7.14 -16.88
N SER A 21 -0.78 -7.11 -18.14
CA SER A 21 -0.02 -6.40 -19.16
C SER A 21 -0.34 -4.89 -19.12
N PRO A 22 0.61 -4.01 -19.43
CA PRO A 22 0.35 -2.57 -19.56
C PRO A 22 -0.76 -2.26 -20.58
N GLU A 23 -0.95 -3.13 -21.58
CA GLU A 23 -1.95 -2.98 -22.63
C GLU A 23 -3.38 -3.18 -22.11
N GLN A 24 -3.61 -4.15 -21.22
CA GLN A 24 -4.92 -4.40 -20.59
C GLN A 24 -5.39 -3.20 -19.76
N ILE A 25 -4.46 -2.49 -19.11
CA ILE A 25 -4.76 -1.29 -18.34
C ILE A 25 -4.93 -0.07 -19.26
N SER A 26 -4.23 -0.04 -20.40
CA SER A 26 -4.08 1.15 -21.24
C SER A 26 -5.40 1.70 -21.78
N LEU A 27 -6.30 0.87 -22.32
CA LEU A 27 -7.54 1.34 -22.95
C LEU A 27 -8.50 1.98 -21.95
N SER A 28 -8.65 1.37 -20.78
CA SER A 28 -9.52 1.89 -19.71
C SER A 28 -8.86 3.11 -19.03
N ALA A 29 -7.55 3.07 -18.79
CA ALA A 29 -6.83 4.22 -18.26
C ALA A 29 -6.83 5.43 -19.19
N LEU A 30 -6.81 5.24 -20.51
CA LEU A 30 -6.93 6.34 -21.47
C LEU A 30 -8.23 7.14 -21.30
N ARG A 31 -9.33 6.46 -20.95
CA ARG A 31 -10.65 7.07 -20.66
C ARG A 31 -10.74 7.69 -19.26
N GLY A 32 -9.72 7.49 -18.42
CA GLY A 32 -9.67 8.03 -17.06
C GLY A 32 -10.44 7.20 -16.04
N SER A 33 -10.91 6.00 -16.39
CA SER A 33 -11.49 5.06 -15.45
C SER A 33 -11.43 3.64 -15.98
N GLY A 34 -11.23 2.68 -15.11
CA GLY A 34 -11.21 1.28 -15.49
C GLY A 34 -11.43 0.36 -14.32
N GLU A 35 -11.55 -0.92 -14.67
CA GLU A 35 -11.78 -2.01 -13.75
C GLU A 35 -10.91 -3.19 -14.18
N LEU A 36 -10.44 -3.93 -13.18
CA LEU A 36 -9.58 -5.09 -13.30
C LEU A 36 -10.08 -6.15 -12.31
N HIS A 37 -9.89 -7.41 -12.66
CA HIS A 37 -10.34 -8.55 -11.88
C HIS A 37 -9.18 -9.51 -11.61
N ASP A 38 -9.30 -10.25 -10.51
CA ASP A 38 -8.42 -11.37 -10.15
C ASP A 38 -6.92 -11.02 -10.26
N LEU A 39 -6.54 -9.90 -9.66
CA LEU A 39 -5.16 -9.45 -9.63
C LEU A 39 -4.33 -10.31 -8.69
N THR A 40 -3.21 -10.81 -9.18
CA THR A 40 -2.16 -11.41 -8.35
C THR A 40 -1.06 -10.39 -8.20
N LEU A 41 -0.81 -9.96 -6.96
CA LEU A 41 0.23 -9.00 -6.67
C LEU A 41 1.60 -9.67 -6.60
N ASP A 42 2.65 -8.90 -6.86
CA ASP A 42 4.02 -9.41 -6.77
C ASP A 42 4.49 -9.49 -5.31
N GLU A 43 4.59 -10.70 -4.78
CA GLU A 43 4.92 -10.95 -3.38
C GLU A 43 6.35 -10.52 -3.01
N ASP A 44 7.31 -10.68 -3.91
CA ASP A 44 8.71 -10.30 -3.65
C ASP A 44 8.82 -8.78 -3.59
N LEU A 45 8.21 -8.09 -4.56
CA LEU A 45 8.15 -6.63 -4.58
C LEU A 45 7.43 -6.07 -3.35
N LEU A 46 6.31 -6.67 -2.94
CA LEU A 46 5.56 -6.22 -1.76
C LEU A 46 6.33 -6.49 -0.46
N THR A 47 7.04 -7.61 -0.39
CA THR A 47 7.90 -7.96 0.76
C THR A 47 8.98 -6.90 0.98
N ASP A 48 9.62 -6.47 -0.10
CA ASP A 48 10.64 -5.43 -0.08
C ASP A 48 10.04 -4.04 0.23
N LEU A 49 8.88 -3.71 -0.38
CA LEU A 49 8.19 -2.43 -0.15
C LEU A 49 7.73 -2.24 1.29
N LEU A 50 7.18 -3.31 1.88
CA LEU A 50 6.69 -3.29 3.25
C LEU A 50 7.80 -3.49 4.28
N GLU A 51 9.05 -3.66 3.83
CA GLU A 51 10.21 -3.96 4.67
C GLU A 51 9.92 -5.11 5.64
N LEU A 52 9.27 -6.18 5.14
CA LEU A 52 8.88 -7.30 6.00
C LEU A 52 10.14 -7.94 6.62
N PRO A 53 10.10 -8.28 7.92
CA PRO A 53 11.25 -8.85 8.59
C PRO A 53 11.64 -10.19 7.96
N GLY A 54 12.93 -10.55 8.04
CA GLY A 54 13.48 -11.74 7.36
C GLY A 54 12.82 -13.07 7.77
N TRP A 55 12.22 -13.15 8.96
CA TRP A 55 11.49 -14.33 9.43
C TRP A 55 10.06 -14.44 8.87
N LEU A 56 9.55 -13.40 8.20
CA LEU A 56 8.21 -13.35 7.63
C LEU A 56 8.29 -13.41 6.11
N ARG A 57 7.46 -14.26 5.49
CA ARG A 57 7.31 -14.35 4.03
C ARG A 57 5.87 -14.10 3.63
N LEU A 58 5.70 -13.27 2.60
CA LEU A 58 4.46 -13.12 1.86
C LEU A 58 4.37 -14.24 0.83
N THR A 59 3.39 -15.13 0.95
CA THR A 59 3.23 -16.30 0.07
C THR A 59 2.16 -16.11 -0.99
N SER A 60 1.18 -15.26 -0.71
CA SER A 60 0.19 -14.85 -1.70
C SER A 60 -0.34 -13.47 -1.39
N ALA A 61 -0.56 -12.67 -2.43
CA ALA A 61 -1.30 -11.42 -2.35
C ALA A 61 -2.23 -11.31 -3.55
N ARG A 62 -3.54 -11.23 -3.31
CA ARG A 62 -4.57 -11.24 -4.36
C ARG A 62 -5.59 -10.14 -4.14
N CYS A 63 -6.14 -9.63 -5.22
CA CYS A 63 -7.25 -8.68 -5.21
C CYS A 63 -8.30 -9.12 -6.23
N ASN A 64 -9.51 -9.45 -5.79
CA ASN A 64 -10.56 -9.98 -6.67
C ASN A 64 -11.05 -8.94 -7.70
N ARG A 65 -11.08 -7.67 -7.31
CA ARG A 65 -11.60 -6.58 -8.12
C ARG A 65 -10.94 -5.27 -7.73
N ALA A 66 -10.42 -4.56 -8.71
CA ALA A 66 -9.84 -3.24 -8.56
C ALA A 66 -10.46 -2.27 -9.57
N THR A 67 -10.98 -1.15 -9.10
CA THR A 67 -11.41 -0.04 -9.94
C THR A 67 -10.49 1.15 -9.76
N PHE A 68 -10.32 1.95 -10.80
CA PHE A 68 -9.53 3.16 -10.71
C PHE A 68 -10.18 4.32 -11.43
N ARG A 69 -9.93 5.53 -10.94
CA ARG A 69 -10.37 6.78 -11.56
C ARG A 69 -9.23 7.78 -11.60
N ILE A 70 -8.97 8.31 -12.79
CA ILE A 70 -7.85 9.19 -13.11
C ILE A 70 -8.39 10.45 -13.81
N GLN A 71 -8.27 11.60 -13.15
CA GLN A 71 -8.56 12.89 -13.77
C GLN A 71 -7.30 13.46 -14.42
N TRP A 72 -7.00 13.03 -15.65
CA TRP A 72 -5.75 13.37 -16.36
C TRP A 72 -5.40 14.86 -16.38
N THR A 73 -6.40 15.74 -16.49
CA THR A 73 -6.22 17.19 -16.52
C THR A 73 -6.03 17.83 -15.14
N LYS A 74 -6.34 17.12 -14.06
CA LYS A 74 -6.31 17.61 -12.67
C LYS A 74 -5.33 16.86 -11.76
N LEU A 75 -4.42 16.07 -12.32
CA LEU A 75 -3.43 15.28 -11.56
C LEU A 75 -2.53 16.09 -10.58
N LYS A 76 -2.45 17.41 -10.74
CA LYS A 76 -1.75 18.30 -9.79
C LYS A 76 -2.49 18.48 -8.49
N THR A 77 -3.82 18.42 -8.52
CA THR A 77 -4.70 18.91 -7.46
C THR A 77 -5.67 17.85 -6.95
N VAL A 78 -5.99 16.85 -7.78
CA VAL A 78 -6.96 15.78 -7.48
C VAL A 78 -6.25 14.42 -7.50
N PRO A 79 -6.44 13.57 -6.47
CA PRO A 79 -5.85 12.23 -6.43
C PRO A 79 -6.39 11.32 -7.53
N ILE A 80 -5.53 10.40 -7.94
CA ILE A 80 -5.99 9.15 -8.55
C ILE A 80 -6.61 8.33 -7.43
N VAL A 81 -7.79 7.79 -7.67
CA VAL A 81 -8.52 6.95 -6.71
C VAL A 81 -8.43 5.51 -7.18
N LEU A 82 -7.93 4.63 -6.32
CA LEU A 82 -7.92 3.18 -6.48
C LEU A 82 -8.87 2.59 -5.46
N ASN A 83 -9.89 1.86 -5.88
CA ASN A 83 -10.76 1.10 -4.98
C ASN A 83 -10.54 -0.39 -5.22
N LEU A 84 -10.13 -1.09 -4.18
CA LEU A 84 -10.00 -2.54 -4.14
C LEU A 84 -11.19 -3.10 -3.38
N ASP A 85 -11.79 -4.18 -3.86
CA ASP A 85 -12.93 -4.78 -3.16
C ASP A 85 -12.44 -5.73 -2.07
N GLU A 86 -11.97 -6.92 -2.42
CA GLU A 86 -11.41 -7.89 -1.48
C GLU A 86 -9.93 -8.12 -1.77
N VAL A 87 -9.09 -7.82 -0.78
CA VAL A 87 -7.65 -8.07 -0.80
C VAL A 87 -7.36 -9.22 0.17
N HIS A 88 -6.77 -10.30 -0.35
CA HIS A 88 -6.35 -11.45 0.44
C HIS A 88 -4.83 -11.53 0.46
N ILE A 89 -4.27 -11.65 1.66
CA ILE A 89 -2.83 -11.71 1.93
C ILE A 89 -2.58 -12.98 2.74
N ALA A 90 -1.64 -13.81 2.29
CA ALA A 90 -1.18 -14.98 3.02
C ALA A 90 0.27 -14.78 3.45
N LEU A 91 0.52 -14.95 4.74
CA LEU A 91 1.81 -14.79 5.39
C LEU A 91 2.21 -16.07 6.12
N GLU A 92 3.49 -16.34 6.18
CA GLU A 92 4.02 -17.43 7.00
C GLU A 92 5.37 -17.11 7.62
N VAL A 93 5.72 -17.88 8.66
CA VAL A 93 7.04 -17.84 9.27
C VAL A 93 7.99 -18.72 8.46
N CYS A 94 9.16 -18.17 8.12
CA CYS A 94 10.21 -18.91 7.45
C CYS A 94 10.93 -19.85 8.43
N GLU A 95 11.25 -21.07 7.99
CA GLU A 95 12.11 -22.00 8.75
C GLU A 95 13.54 -21.43 8.90
N GLU A 96 14.08 -20.89 7.81
CA GLU A 96 15.34 -20.13 7.80
C GLU A 96 15.06 -18.66 7.48
N PRO A 97 15.62 -17.70 8.25
CA PRO A 97 15.42 -16.29 7.97
C PRO A 97 15.90 -15.91 6.57
N ARG A 98 15.06 -15.20 5.82
CA ARG A 98 15.42 -14.65 4.51
C ARG A 98 16.53 -13.61 4.68
N PRO A 99 17.48 -13.52 3.72
CA PRO A 99 18.44 -12.42 3.69
C PRO A 99 17.67 -11.10 3.54
N ILE A 100 17.95 -10.15 4.44
CA ILE A 100 17.36 -8.82 4.38
C ILE A 100 18.15 -8.01 3.35
N ASN A 101 17.56 -7.77 2.19
CA ASN A 101 18.15 -6.90 1.19
C ASN A 101 18.15 -5.44 1.69
N SER A 102 19.30 -5.00 2.21
CA SER A 102 19.48 -3.63 2.70
C SER A 102 19.34 -2.57 1.60
N GLU A 103 19.41 -2.99 0.33
CA GLU A 103 19.25 -2.14 -0.86
C GLU A 103 17.87 -2.29 -1.53
N ALA A 104 17.02 -3.24 -1.13
CA ALA A 104 15.78 -3.52 -1.87
C ALA A 104 14.75 -2.38 -1.82
N GLY A 105 14.70 -1.62 -0.71
CA GLY A 105 13.89 -0.40 -0.62
C GLY A 105 14.27 0.66 -1.67
N ALA A 106 15.48 0.59 -2.25
CA ALA A 106 15.91 1.45 -3.34
C ALA A 106 15.31 1.08 -4.72
N GLY A 107 14.86 -0.16 -4.90
CA GLY A 107 14.30 -0.67 -6.18
C GLY A 107 12.98 -0.03 -6.58
N MET A 108 12.29 0.61 -5.64
CA MET A 108 11.04 1.34 -5.87
C MET A 108 11.22 2.82 -6.20
N ALA A 109 12.42 3.37 -6.06
CA ALA A 109 12.69 4.69 -6.60
C ALA A 109 12.62 4.57 -8.13
N MET A 110 11.59 5.15 -8.74
CA MET A 110 11.59 5.37 -10.19
C MET A 110 12.92 6.08 -10.52
N PRO A 111 13.77 5.48 -11.38
CA PRO A 111 15.11 6.02 -11.60
C PRO A 111 15.00 7.45 -12.11
N GLY A 112 15.72 8.36 -11.46
CA GLY A 112 15.81 9.77 -11.83
C GLY A 112 15.35 10.74 -10.73
N LYS A 113 15.48 12.02 -11.06
CA LYS A 113 15.16 13.13 -10.14
C LYS A 113 13.68 13.10 -9.78
N TYR A 114 13.37 13.36 -8.50
CA TYR A 114 11.99 13.55 -8.04
C TYR A 114 11.27 14.58 -8.92
N SER A 115 10.20 14.15 -9.57
CA SER A 115 9.58 14.84 -10.71
C SER A 115 8.07 14.76 -10.63
N TYR A 116 7.39 15.20 -11.69
CA TYR A 116 5.94 15.27 -11.72
C TYR A 116 5.26 13.91 -11.51
N ILE A 117 5.78 12.82 -12.09
CA ILE A 117 5.17 11.49 -11.92
C ILE A 117 5.23 11.01 -10.48
N HIS A 118 6.35 11.24 -9.79
CA HIS A 118 6.50 10.92 -8.36
C HIS A 118 5.44 11.64 -7.52
N LYS A 119 5.20 12.92 -7.83
CA LYS A 119 4.17 13.73 -7.18
C LYS A 119 2.75 13.17 -7.38
N VAL A 120 2.50 12.55 -8.52
CA VAL A 120 1.21 11.91 -8.84
C VAL A 120 1.07 10.59 -8.08
N ILE A 121 2.11 9.74 -8.08
CA ILE A 121 2.15 8.47 -7.35
C ILE A 121 1.97 8.71 -5.84
N ASP A 122 2.72 9.64 -5.27
CA ASP A 122 2.60 10.05 -3.86
C ASP A 122 1.19 10.55 -3.52
N GLY A 123 0.45 11.05 -4.51
CA GLY A 123 -0.88 11.59 -4.37
C GLY A 123 -2.01 10.56 -4.49
N ILE A 124 -1.72 9.31 -4.84
CA ILE A 124 -2.74 8.26 -5.00
C ILE A 124 -3.50 8.07 -3.67
N SER A 125 -4.82 7.94 -3.78
CA SER A 125 -5.71 7.54 -2.69
C SER A 125 -6.18 6.11 -2.94
N VAL A 126 -6.17 5.30 -1.89
CA VAL A 126 -6.55 3.88 -1.95
C VAL A 126 -7.70 3.66 -0.98
N ALA A 127 -8.75 2.97 -1.43
CA ALA A 127 -9.80 2.44 -0.58
C ALA A 127 -9.88 0.93 -0.78
N VAL A 128 -10.06 0.19 0.31
CA VAL A 128 -10.22 -1.26 0.29
C VAL A 128 -11.47 -1.63 1.07
N ASN A 129 -12.41 -2.33 0.45
CA ASN A 129 -13.65 -2.71 1.12
C ASN A 129 -13.38 -3.77 2.20
N GLN A 130 -12.59 -4.80 1.88
CA GLN A 130 -12.20 -5.85 2.80
C GLN A 130 -10.74 -6.27 2.59
N VAL A 131 -9.94 -6.27 3.66
CA VAL A 131 -8.62 -6.90 3.71
C VAL A 131 -8.70 -8.12 4.60
N THR A 132 -8.22 -9.26 4.11
CA THR A 132 -8.05 -10.48 4.89
C THR A 132 -6.59 -10.87 4.84
N ILE A 133 -5.98 -11.04 6.01
CA ILE A 133 -4.60 -11.47 6.16
C ILE A 133 -4.59 -12.77 6.96
N ASP A 134 -4.20 -13.86 6.32
CA ASP A 134 -3.99 -15.13 6.97
C ASP A 134 -2.51 -15.29 7.30
N PHE A 135 -2.21 -15.59 8.56
CA PHE A 135 -0.86 -15.81 9.05
C PHE A 135 -0.75 -17.22 9.64
N CYS A 136 0.20 -18.00 9.15
CA CYS A 136 0.38 -19.38 9.56
C CYS A 136 1.79 -19.63 10.11
N CYS A 137 1.88 -20.27 11.27
CA CYS A 137 3.12 -20.89 11.75
C CYS A 137 2.80 -22.22 12.43
N ASP A 138 3.82 -22.93 12.92
CA ASP A 138 3.65 -24.24 13.56
C ASP A 138 2.90 -24.16 14.88
N ALA A 139 3.11 -23.09 15.64
CA ALA A 139 2.53 -22.91 16.97
C ALA A 139 1.07 -22.41 16.92
N PHE A 140 0.69 -21.62 15.92
CA PHE A 140 -0.66 -21.07 15.80
C PHE A 140 -1.02 -20.67 14.36
N SER A 141 -2.31 -20.50 14.11
CA SER A 141 -2.84 -19.83 12.92
C SER A 141 -3.56 -18.56 13.35
N SER A 142 -3.39 -17.47 12.62
CA SER A 142 -4.06 -16.20 12.86
C SER A 142 -4.73 -15.71 11.58
N SER A 143 -5.87 -15.04 11.72
CA SER A 143 -6.54 -14.33 10.62
C SER A 143 -6.89 -12.92 11.08
N VAL A 144 -6.57 -11.94 10.23
CA VAL A 144 -6.89 -10.53 10.42
C VAL A 144 -7.86 -10.11 9.34
N GLN A 145 -9.00 -9.57 9.71
CA GLN A 145 -10.01 -9.03 8.81
C GLN A 145 -10.19 -7.55 9.09
N ILE A 146 -9.99 -6.69 8.08
CA ILE A 146 -10.13 -5.24 8.22
C ILE A 146 -11.11 -4.75 7.17
N SER A 147 -12.12 -3.98 7.58
CA SER A 147 -13.19 -3.51 6.70
C SER A 147 -13.08 -1.99 6.49
N ARG A 148 -13.40 -1.57 5.26
CA ARG A 148 -13.42 -0.18 4.79
C ARG A 148 -12.14 0.59 5.12
N VAL A 149 -11.01 0.05 4.68
CA VAL A 149 -9.72 0.73 4.82
C VAL A 149 -9.64 1.86 3.80
N THR A 150 -9.23 3.06 4.21
CA THR A 150 -8.92 4.14 3.28
C THR A 150 -7.57 4.76 3.61
N VAL A 151 -6.83 5.14 2.58
CA VAL A 151 -5.58 5.89 2.66
C VAL A 151 -5.69 7.08 1.73
N GLU A 152 -5.76 8.27 2.29
CA GLU A 152 -5.92 9.52 1.53
C GLU A 152 -4.80 10.50 1.84
N SER A 153 -4.49 11.38 0.88
CA SER A 153 -3.61 12.53 1.15
C SER A 153 -4.36 13.59 1.96
N ARG A 154 -3.70 14.12 3.00
CA ARG A 154 -4.22 15.21 3.84
C ARG A 154 -3.26 16.39 3.86
N THR A 155 -3.77 17.59 4.13
CA THR A 155 -2.88 18.70 4.50
C THR A 155 -2.21 18.39 5.86
N PRO A 156 -1.15 19.11 6.25
CA PRO A 156 -0.54 18.95 7.58
C PRO A 156 -1.55 19.08 8.73
N GLU A 157 -2.61 19.87 8.53
CA GLU A 157 -3.71 20.07 9.49
C GLU A 157 -4.80 18.98 9.41
N GLY A 158 -4.59 17.90 8.65
CA GLY A 158 -5.53 16.79 8.54
C GLY A 158 -6.74 17.06 7.64
N ARG A 159 -6.69 18.03 6.71
CA ARG A 159 -7.84 18.40 5.86
C ARG A 159 -7.76 17.77 4.47
N LYS A 160 -8.92 17.48 3.87
CA LYS A 160 -9.06 17.19 2.43
C LYS A 160 -8.76 18.45 1.62
N GLY A 161 -8.04 18.33 0.51
CA GLY A 161 -7.72 19.48 -0.31
C GLY A 161 -6.80 19.18 -1.49
N ASP A 162 -6.29 20.26 -2.10
CA ASP A 162 -5.37 20.21 -3.23
C ASP A 162 -4.09 19.43 -2.88
N LEU A 163 -3.73 18.44 -3.70
CA LEU A 163 -2.51 17.61 -3.53
C LEU A 163 -1.19 18.40 -3.45
N ARG A 164 -1.17 19.66 -3.87
CA ARG A 164 0.01 20.53 -3.69
C ARG A 164 0.21 20.93 -2.24
N LEU A 165 -0.86 20.96 -1.45
CA LEU A 165 -0.87 21.35 -0.03
C LEU A 165 -0.67 20.16 0.92
N THR A 166 -0.66 18.92 0.41
CA THR A 166 -0.52 17.69 1.21
C THR A 166 0.93 17.26 1.41
N ARG A 167 1.89 18.16 1.15
CA ARG A 167 3.32 17.88 1.19
C ARG A 167 4.13 19.14 1.44
N ILE A 168 5.22 19.02 2.19
CA ILE A 168 6.13 20.10 2.51
C ILE A 168 7.53 19.72 2.01
N LYS A 169 8.11 20.57 1.16
CA LYS A 169 9.49 20.41 0.72
C LYS A 169 10.37 21.35 1.52
N SER A 170 11.38 20.80 2.21
CA SER A 170 12.44 21.60 2.81
C SER A 170 13.48 21.92 1.72
N PRO A 171 13.66 23.20 1.36
CA PRO A 171 14.64 23.59 0.36
C PRO A 171 16.08 23.31 0.83
N ASP A 172 16.36 23.47 2.12
CA ASP A 172 17.71 23.43 2.68
C ASP A 172 18.24 22.00 2.84
N THR A 173 17.36 21.06 3.20
CA THR A 173 17.74 19.66 3.48
C THR A 173 17.48 18.72 2.31
N GLY A 174 16.78 19.19 1.26
CA GLY A 174 16.30 18.33 0.18
C GLY A 174 15.33 17.24 0.65
N GLN A 175 14.67 17.44 1.79
CA GLN A 175 13.67 16.52 2.34
C GLN A 175 12.26 16.89 1.88
N LEU A 176 11.42 15.88 1.75
CA LEU A 176 10.01 15.99 1.41
C LEU A 176 9.19 15.24 2.46
N LEU A 177 8.25 15.93 3.08
CA LEU A 177 7.23 15.34 3.94
C LEU A 177 5.94 15.21 3.14
N ILE A 178 5.29 14.06 3.22
CA ILE A 178 4.00 13.77 2.60
C ILE A 178 3.05 13.33 3.70
N PHE A 179 1.87 13.94 3.75
CA PHE A 179 0.90 13.73 4.81
C PHE A 179 -0.25 12.87 4.29
N LYS A 180 -0.53 11.80 5.02
CA LYS A 180 -1.53 10.79 4.71
C LYS A 180 -2.38 10.51 5.94
N GLU A 181 -3.59 10.04 5.71
CA GLU A 181 -4.48 9.56 6.76
C GLU A 181 -4.96 8.17 6.36
N LEU A 182 -4.81 7.22 7.27
CA LEU A 182 -5.32 5.86 7.19
C LEU A 182 -6.53 5.76 8.11
N GLU A 183 -7.66 5.30 7.59
CA GLU A 183 -8.86 5.03 8.37
C GLU A 183 -9.32 3.60 8.11
N TRP A 184 -9.88 2.93 9.11
CA TRP A 184 -10.64 1.69 8.92
C TRP A 184 -11.92 1.72 9.75
N GLN A 185 -12.97 1.01 9.31
CA GLN A 185 -14.23 0.95 10.06
C GLN A 185 -14.19 -0.08 11.19
N SER A 186 -13.59 -1.25 10.94
CA SER A 186 -13.47 -2.33 11.91
C SER A 186 -12.29 -3.22 11.58
N ALA A 187 -11.66 -3.78 12.61
CA ALA A 187 -10.69 -4.84 12.45
C ALA A 187 -10.98 -5.99 13.43
N ARG A 188 -10.82 -7.23 12.96
CA ARG A 188 -10.92 -8.44 13.76
C ARG A 188 -9.64 -9.22 13.62
N ILE A 189 -9.04 -9.57 14.75
CA ILE A 189 -7.87 -10.44 14.81
C ILE A 189 -8.30 -11.69 15.56
N GLU A 190 -8.12 -12.86 14.95
CA GLU A 190 -8.40 -14.15 15.56
C GLU A 190 -7.14 -15.01 15.50
N ALA A 191 -6.70 -15.56 16.63
CA ALA A 191 -5.55 -16.46 16.71
C ALA A 191 -5.94 -17.77 17.41
N LYS A 192 -5.52 -18.89 16.84
CA LYS A 192 -5.80 -20.24 17.33
C LYS A 192 -4.50 -21.03 17.48
N ALA A 193 -4.23 -21.50 18.68
CA ALA A 193 -3.09 -22.36 18.95
C ALA A 193 -3.22 -23.71 18.22
N LYS A 194 -2.10 -24.27 17.80
CA LYS A 194 -1.97 -25.60 17.20
C LYS A 194 -1.27 -26.56 18.17
N GLY A 195 -1.53 -27.86 18.03
CA GLY A 195 -0.96 -28.92 18.86
C GLY A 195 -1.99 -29.76 19.62
N ALA A 196 -1.61 -30.99 19.99
CA ALA A 196 -2.52 -31.94 20.66
C ALA A 196 -3.02 -31.43 22.03
N ALA A 197 -2.14 -30.77 22.80
CA ALA A 197 -2.48 -30.20 24.10
C ALA A 197 -3.41 -28.96 24.01
N SER A 198 -3.46 -28.31 22.85
CA SER A 198 -4.20 -27.06 22.61
C SER A 198 -5.41 -27.23 21.70
N ALA A 199 -5.70 -28.47 21.26
CA ALA A 199 -6.75 -28.77 20.27
C ALA A 199 -8.15 -28.25 20.66
N ASN A 200 -8.45 -28.22 21.95
CA ASN A 200 -9.74 -27.78 22.50
C ASN A 200 -9.74 -26.34 23.05
N LEU A 201 -8.63 -25.60 22.94
CA LEU A 201 -8.59 -24.22 23.41
C LEU A 201 -9.38 -23.31 22.45
N PRO A 202 -10.23 -22.41 22.99
CA PRO A 202 -10.93 -21.44 22.15
C PRO A 202 -9.93 -20.45 21.53
N PRO A 203 -10.23 -19.91 20.34
CA PRO A 203 -9.37 -18.92 19.72
C PRO A 203 -9.39 -17.59 20.50
N LEU A 204 -8.24 -16.93 20.58
CA LEU A 204 -8.14 -15.55 21.03
C LEU A 204 -8.74 -14.64 19.97
N ARG A 205 -9.62 -13.71 20.37
CA ARG A 205 -10.27 -12.76 19.47
C ARG A 205 -10.11 -11.34 19.99
N LEU A 206 -9.63 -10.45 19.13
CA LEU A 206 -9.60 -9.02 19.35
C LEU A 206 -10.49 -8.35 18.30
N LEU A 207 -11.41 -7.51 18.76
CA LEU A 207 -12.30 -6.72 17.90
C LEU A 207 -11.97 -5.25 18.13
N LEU A 208 -11.61 -4.56 17.05
CA LEU A 208 -11.30 -3.14 17.02
C LEU A 208 -12.38 -2.45 16.20
N GLY A 209 -12.88 -1.33 16.72
CA GLY A 209 -13.80 -0.47 16.01
C GLY A 209 -13.10 0.40 14.98
N THR A 210 -13.71 1.55 14.73
CA THR A 210 -13.16 2.54 13.80
C THR A 210 -11.88 3.13 14.37
N ALA A 211 -10.86 3.27 13.53
CA ALA A 211 -9.65 3.99 13.89
C ALA A 211 -9.22 4.91 12.77
N LEU A 212 -8.52 5.98 13.17
CA LEU A 212 -7.92 6.96 12.29
C LEU A 212 -6.47 7.16 12.71
N CYS A 213 -5.56 7.02 11.75
CA CYS A 213 -4.13 7.10 11.94
C CYS A 213 -3.58 8.17 10.99
N ARG A 214 -2.84 9.15 11.52
CA ARG A 214 -2.09 10.09 10.69
C ARG A 214 -0.72 9.53 10.38
N ILE A 215 -0.34 9.60 9.12
CA ILE A 215 0.91 9.09 8.60
C ILE A 215 1.70 10.23 7.97
N VAL A 216 2.94 10.41 8.42
CA VAL A 216 3.90 11.30 7.77
C VAL A 216 4.99 10.46 7.12
N ILE A 217 5.09 10.56 5.79
CA ILE A 217 6.12 9.89 5.00
C ILE A 217 7.22 10.89 4.71
N LYS A 218 8.43 10.59 5.18
CA LYS A 218 9.62 11.40 4.91
C LYS A 218 10.45 10.80 3.77
N LYS A 219 10.68 11.55 2.70
CA LYS A 219 11.52 11.16 1.55
C LYS A 219 12.71 12.10 1.38
N ARG A 220 13.85 11.58 0.93
CA ARG A 220 15.02 12.38 0.50
C ARG A 220 15.01 12.54 -1.02
N LEU A 221 15.22 13.76 -1.51
CA LEU A 221 15.14 14.07 -2.95
C LEU A 221 16.45 13.82 -3.72
N SER A 222 17.56 13.53 -3.01
CA SER A 222 18.92 13.48 -3.56
C SER A 222 19.64 12.12 -3.38
N GLY A 223 18.92 11.01 -3.30
CA GLY A 223 19.51 9.67 -3.12
C GLY A 223 18.42 8.62 -2.90
N MET A 224 18.81 7.34 -2.89
CA MET A 224 17.92 6.19 -2.66
C MET A 224 17.01 6.46 -1.46
N ALA A 225 15.71 6.38 -1.69
CA ALA A 225 14.69 6.97 -0.82
C ALA A 225 14.38 6.05 0.37
N TYR A 226 14.95 6.33 1.53
CA TYR A 226 14.40 5.81 2.79
C TYR A 226 13.09 6.54 3.07
N SER A 227 11.99 5.79 3.16
CA SER A 227 10.67 6.30 3.53
C SER A 227 10.40 5.94 4.98
N PHE A 228 10.64 6.86 5.92
CA PHE A 228 10.24 6.64 7.30
C PHE A 228 8.75 6.97 7.43
N ILE A 229 7.96 5.99 7.87
CA ILE A 229 6.55 6.14 8.22
C ILE A 229 6.48 6.45 9.72
N HIS A 230 6.15 7.69 10.07
CA HIS A 230 5.74 8.01 11.44
C HIS A 230 4.22 7.87 11.55
N LEU A 231 3.76 6.91 12.35
CA LEU A 231 2.38 6.82 12.79
C LEU A 231 2.18 7.75 13.98
N VAL A 232 1.29 8.73 13.83
CA VAL A 232 0.74 9.51 14.95
C VAL A 232 -0.68 9.01 15.15
N SER A 233 -0.89 8.29 16.25
CA SER A 233 -2.22 7.89 16.71
C SER A 233 -2.71 8.96 17.70
N GLU A 234 -3.82 9.62 17.36
CA GLU A 234 -4.64 10.32 18.35
C GLU A 234 -5.60 9.25 18.89
N ILE A 235 -5.33 8.71 20.09
CA ILE A 235 -6.25 7.85 20.85
C ILE A 235 -7.19 8.75 21.65
#